data_AF-A0A4Y3PFJ2-F1
#
_entry.id   AF-A0A4Y3PFJ2-F1
#
_cell.length_a   1.000
_cell.length_b   1.000
_cell.length_c   1.000
_cell.angle_alpha   90.00
_cell.angle_beta   90.00
_cell.angle_gamma   90.00
#
_symmetry.space_group_name_H-M   'P 1'
#
loop_
_entity.id
_entity.type
_entity.pdbx_description
1 polymer ?
#
loop_
_entity_poly.entity_id
_entity_poly.type
_entity_poly.pdbx_seq_one_letter_code
_entity_poly.pdbx_strand_id
1 'polypeptide(L)'
;MRKMLVICMLIFLTVAVSYNFEWIIGGYPQTKSDIQSNVREYLLSEKNYNIADIASIDVTYSRKFGDYSAQVIFSDERETKYYYRIDEKVKQSGYSGKTDKHRES
;
A
#
# COMPACT_ATOMS: atom_id res chain seq x y z
N MET A 1 14.87 -1.15 44.45
CA MET A 1 13.94 -0.21 43.78
C MET A 1 14.47 0.34 42.46
N ARG A 2 15.59 1.09 42.43
CA ARG A 2 16.13 1.70 41.18
C ARG A 2 16.44 0.69 40.06
N LYS A 3 17.04 -0.46 40.39
CA LYS A 3 17.32 -1.55 39.41
C LYS A 3 16.03 -2.18 38.85
N MET A 4 15.00 -2.33 39.69
CA MET A 4 13.72 -2.91 39.29
C MET A 4 12.94 -1.97 38.38
N LEU A 5 12.96 -0.66 38.66
CA LEU A 5 12.40 0.37 37.78
C LEU A 5 13.06 0.37 36.40
N VAL A 6 14.39 0.26 36.34
CA VAL A 6 15.13 0.18 35.07
C VAL A 6 14.74 -1.08 34.28
N ILE A 7 14.60 -2.22 34.95
CA ILE A 7 14.16 -3.46 34.29
C ILE A 7 12.73 -3.33 33.75
N CYS A 8 11.79 -2.77 34.52
CA CYS A 8 10.44 -2.50 34.05
C CYS A 8 10.42 -1.55 32.84
N MET A 9 11.26 -0.52 32.85
CA MET A 9 11.36 0.43 31.74
C MET A 9 11.93 -0.21 30.48
N LEU A 10 12.92 -1.10 30.61
CA LEU A 10 13.46 -1.87 29.48
C LEU A 10 12.42 -2.83 28.90
N ILE A 11 11.68 -3.54 29.74
CA ILE A 11 10.59 -4.44 29.29
C ILE A 11 9.53 -3.63 28.54
N PHE A 12 9.09 -2.50 29.10
CA PHE A 12 8.11 -1.63 28.45
C PHE A 12 8.61 -1.14 27.08
N LEU A 13 9.88 -0.73 26.98
CA LEU A 13 10.49 -0.30 25.73
C LEU A 13 10.53 -1.44 24.70
N THR A 14 10.90 -2.66 25.10
CA THR A 14 10.94 -3.82 24.19
C THR A 14 9.55 -4.16 23.65
N VAL A 15 8.52 -4.16 24.49
CA VAL A 15 7.13 -4.41 24.06
C VAL A 15 6.64 -3.32 23.11
N ALA A 16 6.92 -2.05 23.42
CA ALA A 16 6.56 -0.94 22.56
C ALA A 16 7.24 -1.02 21.18
N VAL A 17 8.53 -1.35 21.13
CA VAL A 17 9.26 -1.52 19.86
C VAL A 17 8.73 -2.71 19.08
N SER A 18 8.52 -3.87 19.72
CA SER A 18 7.97 -5.06 19.07
C SER A 18 6.59 -4.84 18.48
N TYR A 19 5.71 -4.13 19.20
CA TYR A 19 4.36 -3.82 18.72
C TYR A 19 4.38 -2.92 17.47
N ASN A 20 5.28 -1.93 17.44
CA ASN A 20 5.41 -1.02 16.30
C ASN A 20 6.25 -1.61 15.16
N PHE A 21 6.98 -2.70 15.40
CA PHE A 21 7.90 -3.30 14.43
C PHE A 21 7.17 -3.78 13.17
N GLU A 22 5.98 -4.35 13.31
CA GLU A 22 5.17 -4.80 12.18
C GLU A 22 4.75 -3.63 11.28
N TRP A 23 4.43 -2.47 11.87
CA TRP A 23 4.10 -1.27 11.10
C TRP A 23 5.33 -0.64 10.44
N ILE A 24 6.48 -0.69 11.10
CA ILE A 24 7.75 -0.19 10.53
C ILE A 24 8.19 -1.03 9.32
N ILE A 25 7.96 -2.34 9.35
CA ILE A 25 8.35 -3.24 8.27
C ILE A 25 7.29 -3.31 7.17
N GLY A 26 6.03 -3.43 7.56
CA GLY A 26 4.91 -3.65 6.65
C GLY A 26 4.27 -2.37 6.13
N GLY A 27 4.67 -1.20 6.64
CA GLY A 27 3.99 0.07 6.43
C GLY A 27 2.79 0.22 7.36
N TYR A 28 2.36 1.47 7.54
CA TYR A 28 1.24 1.83 8.38
C TYR A 28 -0.10 1.42 7.74
N PRO A 29 -0.97 0.67 8.45
CA PRO A 29 -2.27 0.25 7.92
C PRO A 29 -3.15 1.41 7.45
N GLN A 30 -3.14 2.53 8.19
CA GLN A 30 -3.90 3.72 7.83
C GLN A 30 -3.45 4.27 6.47
N THR A 31 -2.14 4.44 6.28
CA THR A 31 -1.57 4.91 5.00
C THR A 31 -1.93 3.99 3.84
N LYS A 32 -1.95 2.66 4.06
CA LYS A 32 -2.42 1.72 3.03
C LYS A 32 -3.87 1.93 2.67
N SER A 33 -4.74 2.09 3.67
CA SER A 33 -6.17 2.34 3.46
C SER A 33 -6.41 3.65 2.69
N ASP A 34 -5.70 4.71 3.06
CA ASP A 34 -5.81 6.02 2.41
C ASP A 34 -5.37 5.94 0.94
N ILE A 35 -4.23 5.28 0.67
CA ILE A 35 -3.74 5.07 -0.70
C ILE A 35 -4.73 4.24 -1.52
N GLN A 36 -5.28 3.16 -0.94
CA GLN A 36 -6.26 2.32 -1.60
C GLN A 36 -7.52 3.11 -1.97
N SER A 37 -8.00 3.98 -1.07
CA SER A 37 -9.13 4.86 -1.32
C SER A 37 -8.85 5.85 -2.44
N ASN A 38 -7.68 6.51 -2.40
CA ASN A 38 -7.29 7.49 -3.42
C ASN A 38 -7.17 6.85 -4.81
N VAL A 39 -6.57 5.67 -4.91
CA VAL A 39 -6.44 4.95 -6.19
C VAL A 39 -7.81 4.49 -6.69
N ARG A 40 -8.69 4.02 -5.80
CA ARG A 40 -10.07 3.69 -6.17
C ARG A 40 -10.80 4.90 -6.72
N GLU A 41 -10.77 6.02 -6.00
CA GLU A 41 -11.44 7.25 -6.41
C GLU A 41 -10.92 7.76 -7.75
N TYR A 42 -9.59 7.75 -7.94
CA TYR A 42 -8.98 8.07 -9.22
C TYR A 42 -9.51 7.21 -10.39
N LEU A 43 -9.58 5.89 -10.19
CA LEU A 43 -10.05 4.99 -11.24
C LEU A 43 -11.53 5.20 -11.57
N LEU A 44 -12.37 5.44 -10.56
CA LEU A 44 -13.81 5.62 -10.76
C LEU A 44 -14.13 7.02 -11.32
N SER A 45 -13.55 8.07 -10.74
CA SER A 45 -13.93 9.45 -11.00
C SER A 45 -13.15 10.08 -12.16
N GLU A 46 -11.84 9.81 -12.26
CA GLU A 46 -10.99 10.42 -13.29
C GLU A 46 -10.85 9.52 -14.53
N LYS A 47 -10.77 8.20 -14.33
CA LYS A 47 -10.64 7.23 -15.43
C LYS A 47 -11.96 6.61 -15.89
N ASN A 48 -13.07 6.90 -15.21
CA ASN A 48 -14.41 6.41 -15.53
C ASN A 48 -14.53 4.87 -15.58
N TYR A 49 -13.73 4.15 -14.80
CA TYR A 49 -13.93 2.72 -14.60
C TYR A 49 -15.17 2.46 -13.75
N ASN A 50 -15.83 1.32 -13.96
CA ASN A 50 -16.84 0.85 -13.02
C ASN A 50 -16.18 0.03 -11.92
N ILE A 51 -16.83 -0.02 -10.75
CA ILE A 51 -16.34 -0.87 -9.66
C ILE A 51 -16.26 -2.35 -10.04
N ALA A 52 -17.10 -2.81 -10.97
CA ALA A 52 -17.10 -4.18 -11.49
C ALA A 52 -15.87 -4.49 -12.37
N ASP A 53 -15.25 -3.47 -12.94
CA ASP A 53 -14.05 -3.61 -13.78
C ASP A 53 -12.79 -3.83 -12.93
N ILE A 54 -12.85 -3.53 -11.63
CA ILE A 54 -11.73 -3.64 -10.69
C ILE A 54 -11.88 -4.92 -9.87
N ALA A 55 -10.98 -5.88 -10.07
CA ALA A 55 -10.98 -7.13 -9.32
C ALA A 55 -10.35 -6.95 -7.92
N SER A 56 -9.21 -6.25 -7.83
CA SER A 56 -8.59 -5.91 -6.55
C SER A 56 -7.75 -4.64 -6.61
N ILE A 57 -7.58 -4.02 -5.45
CA ILE A 57 -6.63 -2.93 -5.20
C ILE A 57 -5.88 -3.28 -3.91
N ASP A 58 -4.59 -3.59 -4.03
CA ASP A 58 -3.75 -4.05 -2.93
C ASP A 58 -2.59 -3.09 -2.72
N VAL A 59 -2.43 -2.55 -1.52
CA VAL A 59 -1.35 -1.60 -1.22
C VAL A 59 -0.21 -2.27 -0.46
N THR A 60 1.00 -2.13 -1.00
CA THR A 60 2.22 -2.70 -0.44
C THR A 60 3.20 -1.59 -0.07
N TYR A 61 3.92 -1.79 1.02
CA TYR A 61 5.04 -0.94 1.41
C TYR A 61 6.35 -1.63 1.04
N SER A 62 7.20 -0.97 0.27
CA SER A 62 8.53 -1.45 -0.03
C SER A 62 9.52 -0.83 0.94
N ARG A 63 9.95 -1.61 1.94
CA ARG A 63 11.02 -1.19 2.86
C ARG A 63 12.33 -0.83 2.14
N LYS A 64 12.62 -1.49 1.02
CA LYS A 64 13.84 -1.23 0.22
C LYS A 64 13.85 0.19 -0.36
N PHE A 65 12.68 0.69 -0.75
CA PHE A 65 12.53 2.01 -1.38
C PHE A 65 11.92 3.06 -0.44
N GLY A 66 11.46 2.64 0.75
CA GLY A 66 10.80 3.51 1.70
C GLY A 66 9.44 4.03 1.23
N ASP A 67 8.79 3.35 0.29
CA ASP A 67 7.66 3.89 -0.47
C ASP A 67 6.50 2.89 -0.58
N TYR A 68 5.29 3.41 -0.78
CA TYR A 68 4.08 2.63 -0.99
C TYR A 68 3.73 2.54 -2.48
N SER A 69 3.17 1.41 -2.88
CA SER A 69 2.59 1.25 -4.20
C SER A 69 1.31 0.45 -4.12
N ALA A 70 0.30 0.93 -4.84
CA ALA A 70 -0.94 0.19 -5.05
C ALA A 70 -0.82 -0.68 -6.29
N GLN A 71 -1.25 -1.92 -6.17
CA GLN A 71 -1.41 -2.87 -7.27
C GLN A 71 -2.89 -2.97 -7.58
N VAL A 72 -3.24 -2.76 -8.83
CA VAL A 72 -4.61 -2.91 -9.34
C VAL A 72 -4.65 -4.08 -10.30
N ILE A 73 -5.64 -4.94 -10.12
CA ILE A 73 -5.96 -6.02 -11.04
C ILE A 73 -7.34 -5.75 -11.60
N PHE A 74 -7.47 -5.70 -12.92
CA PHE A 74 -8.74 -5.51 -13.60
C PHE A 74 -9.41 -6.87 -13.88
N SER A 75 -10.74 -6.87 -13.88
CA SER A 75 -11.58 -8.07 -13.99
C SER A 75 -11.38 -8.83 -15.30
N ASP A 76 -11.10 -8.13 -16.40
CA ASP A 76 -10.87 -8.68 -17.73
C ASP A 76 -9.39 -8.99 -18.03
N GLU A 77 -8.48 -8.70 -17.09
CA GLU A 77 -7.03 -8.93 -17.17
C GLU A 77 -6.44 -9.42 -15.85
N ARG A 78 -6.93 -10.54 -15.32
CA ARG A 78 -6.55 -11.04 -13.98
C ARG A 78 -5.08 -11.43 -13.82
N GLU A 79 -4.37 -11.68 -14.92
CA GLU A 79 -2.93 -11.99 -14.90
C GLU A 79 -2.04 -10.74 -15.01
N THR A 80 -2.61 -9.57 -15.27
CA THR A 80 -1.88 -8.31 -15.41
C THR A 80 -2.08 -7.45 -14.16
N LYS A 81 -0.96 -6.95 -13.64
CA LYS A 81 -0.90 -6.09 -12.46
C LYS A 81 -0.49 -4.70 -12.90
N TYR A 82 -1.28 -3.71 -12.55
CA TYR A 82 -0.99 -2.30 -12.80
C TYR A 82 -0.55 -1.62 -11.51
N TYR A 83 0.57 -0.91 -11.54
CA TYR A 83 1.18 -0.32 -10.35
C TYR A 83 0.93 1.19 -10.33
N TYR A 84 0.35 1.67 -9.25
CA TYR A 84 0.05 3.07 -9.01
C TYR A 84 0.87 3.60 -7.84
N ARG A 85 1.23 4.89 -7.93
CA ARG A 85 1.90 5.66 -6.88
C ARG A 85 1.17 6.98 -6.65
N ILE A 86 1.33 7.52 -5.45
CA ILE A 86 0.82 8.83 -5.06
C ILE A 86 2.01 9.75 -4.86
N ASP A 87 2.25 10.61 -5.85
CA ASP A 87 3.16 11.76 -5.70
C ASP A 87 2.28 12.99 -5.37
N GLU A 88 2.17 13.95 -6.29
CA GLU A 88 1.19 15.05 -6.21
C GLU A 88 -0.23 14.60 -6.61
N LYS A 89 -0.30 13.58 -7.48
CA LYS A 89 -1.53 12.96 -7.98
C LYS A 89 -1.32 11.46 -8.12
N VAL A 90 -2.42 10.72 -8.17
CA VAL A 90 -2.38 9.30 -8.52
C VAL A 90 -1.91 9.16 -9.96
N LYS A 91 -0.88 8.35 -10.17
CA LYS A 91 -0.36 8.04 -11.50
C LYS A 91 0.01 6.57 -11.63
N GLN A 92 -0.25 6.01 -12.80
CA GLN A 92 0.29 4.70 -13.13
C GLN A 92 1.81 4.80 -13.34
N SER A 93 2.55 3.91 -12.69
CA SER A 93 4.01 3.85 -12.69
C SER A 93 4.57 2.70 -13.53
N GLY A 94 3.71 1.74 -13.88
CA GLY A 94 4.06 0.60 -14.72
C GLY A 94 3.04 -0.53 -14.61
N TYR A 95 3.36 -1.66 -15.24
CA TYR A 95 2.56 -2.87 -15.20
C TYR A 95 3.45 -4.11 -15.31
N SER A 96 2.91 -5.27 -14.95
CA SER A 96 3.54 -6.58 -15.13
C SER A 96 2.46 -7.58 -15.53
N GLY A 97 2.59 -8.16 -16.71
CA GLY A 97 1.59 -9.05 -17.27
C GLY A 97 1.86 -9.36 -18.75
N LYS A 98 0.98 -10.16 -19.35
CA LYS A 98 1.05 -10.53 -20.77
C LYS A 98 0.36 -9.52 -21.68
N THR A 99 -0.57 -8.75 -21.13
CA THR A 99 -1.38 -7.76 -21.83
C THR A 99 -1.28 -6.42 -21.10
N ASP A 100 -1.65 -5.33 -21.78
CA ASP A 100 -1.48 -3.97 -21.27
C ASP A 100 -2.67 -3.05 -21.61
N LYS A 101 -3.90 -3.59 -21.71
CA LYS A 101 -5.10 -2.83 -22.10
C LYS A 101 -5.35 -1.57 -21.25
N HIS A 102 -5.02 -1.63 -19.97
CA HIS A 102 -5.24 -0.52 -19.01
C HIS A 102 -3.96 0.28 -18.75
N ARG A 103 -2.95 0.13 -19.61
CA ARG A 103 -1.74 0.94 -19.53
C ARG A 103 -2.07 2.39 -19.85
N GLU A 104 -1.66 3.29 -18.98
CA GLU A 104 -1.78 4.72 -19.20
C GLU A 104 -0.62 5.21 -20.08
N SER A 105 -0.95 6.00 -21.10
CA SER A 105 -0.02 6.58 -22.07
C SER A 105 0.61 7.86 -21.59
#